data_AF-A0A0B6YM01-F1
#
_entry.id   AF-A0A0B6YM01-F1
#
_cell.length_a   1.000
_cell.length_b   1.000
_cell.length_c   1.000
_cell.angle_alpha   90.00
_cell.angle_beta   90.00
_cell.angle_gamma   90.00
#
_symmetry.space_group_name_H-M   'P 1'
#
loop_
_entity.id
_entity.type
_entity.pdbx_description
1 polymer ?
#
loop_
_entity_poly.entity_id
_entity_poly.type
_entity_poly.pdbx_seq_one_letter_code
_entity_poly.pdbx_strand_id
1 'polypeptide(L)'
;QLTQYSRVNRIRMSEVAIISARASVMIYDDPNKKWVPSGASQGIAKVQIYQHMANNTFRVVGRKVQDHEVVINCAILKGLKYNQA
;
A
#
# COMPACT_ATOMS: atom_id res chain seq x y z
N GLN A 1 -11.97 10.50 23.06
CA GLN A 1 -12.49 9.82 21.85
C GLN A 1 -12.59 10.75 20.63
N LEU A 2 -12.99 12.03 20.76
CA LEU A 2 -13.08 12.98 19.63
C LEU A 2 -11.73 13.34 18.94
N THR A 3 -10.61 13.22 19.64
CA THR A 3 -9.26 13.53 19.13
C THR A 3 -8.67 12.49 18.17
N GLN A 4 -9.09 11.22 18.28
CA GLN A 4 -8.65 10.17 17.35
C GLN A 4 -9.36 10.29 15.99
N TYR A 5 -10.66 10.60 16.01
CA TYR A 5 -11.48 10.75 14.79
C TYR A 5 -11.00 11.93 13.93
N SER A 6 -10.65 13.04 14.59
CA SER A 6 -10.07 14.22 13.92
C SER A 6 -8.68 13.97 13.34
N ARG A 7 -7.82 13.17 14.00
CA ARG A 7 -6.53 12.73 13.42
C ARG A 7 -6.72 11.84 12.19
N VAL A 8 -7.62 10.86 12.24
CA VAL A 8 -7.86 9.93 11.12
C VAL A 8 -8.43 10.67 9.89
N ASN A 9 -9.34 11.63 10.09
CA ASN A 9 -9.86 12.45 9.00
C ASN A 9 -8.82 13.42 8.43
N ARG A 10 -7.92 13.98 9.26
CA ARG A 10 -6.85 14.87 8.80
C ARG A 10 -5.83 14.16 7.90
N ILE A 11 -5.52 12.89 8.20
CA ILE A 11 -4.68 12.04 7.34
C ILE A 11 -5.36 11.83 5.98
N ARG A 12 -6.67 11.54 5.96
CA ARG A 12 -7.41 11.30 4.70
C ARG A 12 -7.59 12.55 3.83
N MET A 13 -7.69 13.76 4.41
CA MET A 13 -7.79 15.00 3.63
C MET A 13 -6.46 15.44 3.01
N SER A 14 -5.34 14.91 3.52
CA SER A 14 -4.00 15.30 3.04
C SER A 14 -3.39 14.26 2.10
N GLU A 15 -3.95 13.06 2.01
CA GLU A 15 -3.46 11.98 1.16
C GLU A 15 -4.27 11.84 -0.12
N VAL A 16 -3.60 11.99 -1.27
CA VAL A 16 -4.21 11.86 -2.59
C VAL A 16 -3.59 10.67 -3.31
N ALA A 17 -4.43 9.83 -3.93
CA ALA A 17 -3.94 8.79 -4.82
C ALA A 17 -3.47 9.43 -6.14
N ILE A 18 -2.18 9.28 -6.44
CA ILE A 18 -1.57 9.87 -7.64
C ILE A 18 -1.36 8.86 -8.76
N ILE A 19 -1.33 7.57 -8.43
CA ILE A 19 -1.15 6.46 -9.38
C ILE A 19 -2.08 5.32 -8.96
N SER A 20 -2.62 4.59 -9.94
CA SER A 20 -3.38 3.37 -9.73
C SER A 20 -2.98 2.30 -10.76
N ALA A 21 -2.79 1.07 -10.30
CA ALA A 21 -2.50 -0.09 -11.12
C ALA A 21 -3.24 -1.33 -10.60
N ARG A 22 -3.27 -2.39 -11.41
CA ARG A 22 -3.75 -3.72 -11.00
C ARG A 22 -2.58 -4.68 -10.97
N ALA A 23 -2.40 -5.38 -9.85
CA ALA A 23 -1.32 -6.35 -9.70
C ALA A 23 -1.68 -7.40 -8.65
N SER A 24 -1.10 -8.59 -8.76
CA SER A 24 -0.97 -9.50 -7.63
C SER A 24 0.19 -9.04 -6.76
N VAL A 25 -0.07 -8.90 -5.46
CA VAL A 25 0.94 -8.46 -4.50
C VAL A 25 1.54 -9.68 -3.83
N MET A 26 2.85 -9.81 -3.89
CA MET A 26 3.59 -10.96 -3.38
C MET A 26 4.65 -10.49 -2.38
N ILE A 27 4.99 -11.36 -1.42
CA ILE A 27 6.12 -11.19 -0.50
C ILE A 27 7.12 -12.31 -0.80
N TYR A 28 8.40 -12.00 -0.78
CA TYR A 28 9.43 -13.02 -0.93
C TYR A 28 9.68 -13.69 0.43
N ASP A 29 9.50 -15.01 0.46
CA ASP A 29 9.76 -15.86 1.62
C ASP A 29 11.20 -16.36 1.52
N ASP A 30 12.13 -15.65 2.18
CA ASP A 30 13.57 -15.90 2.11
C ASP A 30 13.95 -17.35 2.50
N PRO A 31 13.47 -17.93 3.62
CA PRO A 31 13.77 -19.33 3.98
C PRO A 31 13.42 -20.34 2.89
N ASN A 32 12.28 -20.15 2.22
CA ASN A 32 11.79 -21.08 1.19
C ASN A 32 12.14 -20.63 -0.24
N LYS A 33 12.84 -19.50 -0.39
CA LYS A 33 13.27 -18.90 -1.67
C LYS A 33 12.14 -18.77 -2.71
N LYS A 34 10.93 -18.45 -2.28
CA LYS A 34 9.75 -18.41 -3.14
C LYS A 34 8.92 -17.15 -2.93
N TRP A 35 8.20 -16.75 -3.97
CA TRP A 35 7.17 -15.72 -3.86
C TRP A 35 5.89 -16.33 -3.28
N VAL A 36 5.37 -15.71 -2.22
CA VAL A 36 4.08 -16.08 -1.62
C VAL A 36 3.09 -14.93 -1.73
N PRO A 37 1.78 -15.20 -1.84
CA PRO A 37 0.77 -14.16 -1.92
C PRO A 37 0.79 -13.30 -0.66
N SER A 38 0.64 -11.99 -0.83
CA SER A 38 0.37 -11.13 0.32
C SER A 38 -1.12 -11.22 0.69
N GLY A 39 -1.40 -11.45 1.96
CA GLY A 39 -2.76 -11.71 2.49
C GLY A 39 -3.13 -13.20 2.55
N ALA A 40 -4.37 -13.49 2.91
CA ALA A 40 -4.81 -14.86 3.18
C ALA A 40 -4.95 -15.76 1.92
N SER A 41 -5.06 -15.15 0.74
CA SER A 41 -5.29 -15.85 -0.53
C SER A 41 -4.62 -15.15 -1.72
N GLN A 42 -4.52 -15.84 -2.87
CA GLN A 42 -4.13 -15.19 -4.13
C GLN A 42 -5.24 -14.28 -4.65
N GLY A 43 -4.85 -13.25 -5.41
CA GLY A 43 -5.82 -12.37 -6.06
C GLY A 43 -5.20 -11.15 -6.71
N ILE A 44 -6.03 -10.41 -7.44
CA ILE A 44 -5.67 -9.12 -8.02
C ILE A 44 -6.06 -8.00 -7.05
N ALA A 45 -5.13 -7.09 -6.78
CA ALA A 45 -5.35 -5.89 -6.01
C ALA A 45 -5.38 -4.65 -6.90
N LYS A 46 -6.19 -3.67 -6.50
CA LYS A 46 -6.01 -2.28 -6.89
C LYS A 46 -4.90 -1.72 -6.02
N VAL A 47 -3.74 -1.47 -6.62
CA VAL A 47 -2.56 -0.93 -5.95
C VAL A 47 -2.44 0.55 -6.30
N GLN A 48 -2.31 1.39 -5.29
CA GLN A 48 -2.25 2.84 -5.45
C GLN A 48 -1.06 3.39 -4.70
N ILE A 49 -0.44 4.42 -5.28
CA ILE A 49 0.51 5.26 -4.58
C ILE A 49 -0.22 6.49 -4.08
N TYR A 50 -0.13 6.73 -2.78
CA TYR A 50 -0.68 7.90 -2.11
C TYR A 50 0.45 8.87 -1.78
N GLN A 51 0.22 10.16 -2.01
CA GLN A 51 1.06 11.25 -1.54
C GLN A 51 0.36 11.99 -0.41
N HIS A 52 1.03 12.13 0.74
CA HIS A 52 0.60 13.02 1.81
C HIS A 52 1.15 14.43 1.56
N MET A 53 0.34 15.31 0.99
CA MET A 53 0.76 16.61 0.45
C MET A 53 1.51 17.48 1.47
N ALA A 54 1.01 17.55 2.71
CA ALA A 54 1.61 18.42 3.74
C ALA A 54 2.99 17.94 4.25
N ASN A 55 3.26 16.64 4.17
CA ASN A 55 4.50 16.05 4.70
C ASN A 55 5.45 15.65 3.56
N ASN A 56 4.98 15.73 2.32
CA ASN A 56 5.63 15.23 1.12
C ASN A 56 6.17 13.79 1.27
N THR A 57 5.38 12.93 1.90
CA THR A 57 5.68 11.50 2.07
C THR A 57 4.79 10.66 1.16
N PHE A 58 5.28 9.50 0.76
CA PHE A 58 4.58 8.60 -0.14
C PHE A 58 4.37 7.24 0.50
N ARG A 59 3.31 6.54 0.11
CA ARG A 59 3.08 5.14 0.48
C ARG A 59 2.38 4.39 -0.63
N VAL A 60 2.63 3.09 -0.70
CA VAL A 60 1.86 2.16 -1.51
C VAL A 60 0.79 1.51 -0.65
N VAL A 61 -0.45 1.51 -1.14
CA VAL A 61 -1.57 0.80 -0.53
C VAL A 61 -2.23 -0.06 -1.60
N GLY A 62 -2.35 -1.36 -1.33
CA GLY A 62 -3.01 -2.31 -2.22
C GLY A 62 -4.17 -2.99 -1.50
N ARG A 63 -5.33 -2.99 -2.14
CA ARG A 63 -6.51 -3.73 -1.67
C ARG A 63 -6.98 -4.69 -2.73
N LYS A 64 -7.27 -5.94 -2.35
CA LYS A 64 -7.88 -6.93 -3.25
C LYS A 64 -9.19 -6.40 -3.81
N VAL A 65 -9.44 -6.72 -5.08
CA VAL A 65 -10.66 -6.25 -5.77
C VAL A 65 -11.91 -6.95 -5.23
N GLN A 66 -11.79 -8.21 -4.79
CA GLN A 66 -12.92 -9.05 -4.41
C GLN A 66 -13.46 -8.77 -3.00
N ASP A 67 -12.57 -8.68 -2.01
CA ASP A 67 -12.92 -8.62 -0.58
C ASP A 67 -12.35 -7.37 0.12
N HIS A 68 -11.67 -6.50 -0.65
CA HIS A 68 -11.01 -5.29 -0.15
C HIS A 68 -9.95 -5.53 0.94
N GLU A 69 -9.43 -6.76 1.07
CA GLU A 69 -8.33 -7.10 1.97
C GLU A 69 -7.12 -6.20 1.68
N VAL A 70 -6.53 -5.60 2.72
CA VAL A 70 -5.31 -4.81 2.59
C VAL A 70 -4.13 -5.76 2.47
N VAL A 71 -3.56 -5.84 1.27
CA VAL A 71 -2.43 -6.73 0.96
C VAL A 71 -1.08 -6.01 0.93
N ILE A 72 -1.07 -4.67 0.93
CA ILE A 72 0.13 -3.89 1.18
C ILE A 72 -0.25 -2.52 1.72
N ASN A 73 0.51 -2.05 2.71
CA ASN A 73 0.44 -0.70 3.25
C ASN A 73 1.85 -0.32 3.72
N CYS A 74 2.67 0.22 2.82
CA CYS A 74 4.08 0.44 3.06
C CYS A 74 4.51 1.84 2.65
N ALA A 75 5.34 2.50 3.48
CA ALA A 75 5.91 3.79 3.15
C ALA A 75 6.97 3.66 2.04
N ILE A 76 6.99 4.63 1.13
CA ILE A 76 8.05 4.79 0.13
C ILE A 76 9.01 5.83 0.68
N LEU A 77 10.10 5.36 1.28
CA LEU A 77 11.12 6.21 1.88
C LEU A 77 12.08 6.76 0.82
N LYS A 78 12.70 7.90 1.12
CA LYS A 78 13.79 8.45 0.27
C LYS A 78 14.90 7.43 0.15
N GLY A 79 15.41 7.23 -1.07
CA GLY A 79 16.46 6.25 -1.35
C GLY A 79 15.98 4.80 -1.50
N LEU A 80 14.66 4.54 -1.43
CA LEU A 80 14.11 3.24 -1.82
C LEU A 80 14.52 2.91 -3.25
N LYS A 81 15.10 1.72 -3.45
CA LYS A 81 15.49 1.21 -4.77
C LYS A 81 14.31 0.42 -5.34
N TYR A 82 13.66 0.99 -6.35
CA TYR A 82 12.68 0.26 -7.15
C TYR A 82 13.42 -0.53 -8.24
N ASN A 83 13.14 -1.83 -8.33
CA ASN A 83 13.69 -2.69 -9.36
C ASN A 83 12.56 -3.14 -10.31
N GLN A 84 12.70 -2.83 -11.60
CA GLN A 84 11.86 -3.43 -12.62
C GLN A 84 12.44 -4.81 -12.94
N ALA A 85 11.70 -5.87 -12.59
CA ALA A 85 12.05 -7.26 -12.86
C ALA A 85 11.19 -7.81 -14.00
#